data_AF-A0A8K0WPB6-F1
#
_entry.id   AF-A0A8K0WPB6-F1
#
_cell.length_a   1.000
_cell.length_b   1.000
_cell.length_c   1.000
_cell.angle_alpha   90.00
_cell.angle_beta   90.00
_cell.angle_gamma   90.00
#
_symmetry.space_group_name_H-M   'P 1'
#
loop_
_entity.id
_entity.type
_entity.pdbx_description
1 polymer ?
#
loop_
_entity_poly.entity_id
_entity_poly.type
_entity_poly.pdbx_seq_one_letter_code
_entity_poly.pdbx_strand_id
1 'polypeptide(L)'
;MAPRDFLINTRRMRYTGEALAALKDSGVDENLRTHDQCKDDVQHGAHELPPTLRPWGKRAVKTRPPAASAGRHIGYYAMTTSIAQWVKDAMVRHEPDPRTLDFVQSFSADFHDVAEKERASSTGLHDIDAMEFTYQLTLETCAAILLAANDTDQPVNLSLQYHASEAGGDDHFRPWGRLLTGLECDPPIIVQFPFYLLMCNSFTLEPQTHREDYVYATLTGIDWAKGQGKYSKRFTTFEAMARAAVPTLDDSKAGLDRCFWRVSLGYLRAMNHCENAMPLKAPIKSRIDHGLDPDLVIAARGFDTMGTAYMCRDGAAFLDDQGMDSLIGSAVPNDVMDLHTDIFTGETRNLLRLLYPSDVGIERAIQTMSTVLSSTLCEIIRGHHRARMHNREDGRISSTSPPYSFSRARHRRIFEVLELYIDKYPQFWDWTWELYRAAKAQITDAGLAEPLVCGLRRAGSEDKLPASPQSKFLNMYYDMIEDGSTQLAKREPLGVSEDLAPVVRDIHSLWHGQLLDDNKKPGWGKEFDAKSDTLLGEAGEILETRGGVCDDTYKFTIAYGRMSMGLPYVAYHAVDAIIMAFGAITRTED
;
A
#
# COMPACT_ATOMS: atom_id res chain seq x y z
N MET A 1 -17.81 -14.34 36.67
CA MET A 1 -18.03 -12.98 36.12
C MET A 1 -18.39 -13.15 34.66
N ALA A 2 -19.51 -12.57 34.22
CA ALA A 2 -19.86 -12.54 32.81
C ALA A 2 -18.75 -11.83 32.01
N PRO A 3 -18.48 -12.21 30.75
CA PRO A 3 -17.56 -11.47 29.91
C PRO A 3 -18.08 -10.04 29.79
N ARG A 4 -17.26 -9.04 30.12
CA ARG A 4 -17.55 -7.66 29.73
C ARG A 4 -17.43 -7.63 28.21
N ASP A 5 -18.52 -7.33 27.53
CA ASP A 5 -18.52 -7.00 26.11
C ASP A 5 -17.62 -5.77 25.90
N PHE A 6 -16.38 -6.01 25.45
CA PHE A 6 -15.54 -4.96 24.91
C PHE A 6 -16.06 -4.66 23.50
N LEU A 7 -16.95 -3.68 23.42
CA LEU A 7 -17.38 -3.06 22.18
C LEU A 7 -16.40 -1.93 21.83
N ILE A 8 -15.60 -2.10 20.78
CA ILE A 8 -15.08 -0.93 20.07
C ILE A 8 -16.29 -0.16 19.54
N ASN A 9 -16.41 1.10 19.97
CA ASN A 9 -17.43 2.01 19.49
C ASN A 9 -16.78 2.92 18.46
N THR A 10 -17.07 2.72 17.18
CA THR A 10 -16.54 3.56 16.09
C THR A 10 -17.04 5.01 16.12
N ARG A 11 -17.99 5.35 17.00
CA ARG A 11 -18.30 6.74 17.37
C ARG A 11 -17.25 7.37 18.30
N ARG A 12 -16.27 6.60 18.80
CA ARG A 12 -15.15 7.11 19.61
C ARG A 12 -13.93 7.51 18.78
N MET A 13 -13.91 7.26 17.46
CA MET A 13 -12.97 7.94 16.56
C MET A 13 -13.34 9.42 16.52
N ARG A 14 -12.56 10.25 17.22
CA ARG A 14 -12.81 11.67 17.33
C ARG A 14 -12.09 12.39 16.19
N TYR A 15 -12.78 12.53 15.06
CA TYR A 15 -12.56 13.75 14.26
C TYR A 15 -12.78 14.94 15.19
N THR A 16 -12.02 16.02 15.01
CA THR A 16 -12.43 17.29 15.61
C THR A 16 -13.82 17.65 15.07
N GLY A 17 -14.60 18.43 15.82
CA GLY A 17 -15.95 18.81 15.38
C GLY A 17 -15.93 19.43 13.97
N GLU A 18 -14.91 20.24 13.68
CA GLU A 18 -14.67 20.87 12.39
C GLU A 18 -14.35 19.87 11.28
N ALA A 19 -13.44 18.91 11.50
CA ALA A 19 -13.10 17.92 10.48
C ALA A 19 -14.28 16.97 10.18
N LEU A 20 -15.09 16.61 11.20
CA LEU A 20 -16.29 15.82 10.98
C LEU A 20 -17.36 16.59 10.22
N ALA A 21 -17.54 17.88 10.54
CA ALA A 21 -18.45 18.75 9.80
C ALA A 21 -17.99 18.85 8.34
N ALA A 22 -16.71 19.13 8.10
CA ALA A 22 -16.17 19.19 6.75
C ALA A 22 -16.31 17.87 5.97
N LEU A 23 -16.17 16.71 6.63
CA LEU A 23 -16.40 15.41 5.99
C LEU A 23 -17.88 15.22 5.61
N LYS A 24 -18.81 15.59 6.50
CA LYS A 24 -20.25 15.51 6.23
C LYS A 24 -20.69 16.48 5.14
N ASP A 25 -20.12 17.67 5.13
CA ASP A 25 -20.45 18.75 4.20
C ASP A 25 -19.68 18.63 2.87
N SER A 26 -18.83 17.60 2.72
CA SER A 26 -18.00 17.40 1.53
C SER A 26 -18.78 17.00 0.28
N GLY A 27 -20.06 16.62 0.41
CA GLY A 27 -20.91 16.26 -0.73
C GLY A 27 -20.40 15.10 -1.57
N VAL A 28 -19.52 14.25 -1.01
CA VAL A 28 -18.83 13.15 -1.73
C VAL A 28 -19.85 12.27 -2.46
N ASP A 29 -20.87 11.77 -1.75
CA ASP A 29 -21.87 10.86 -2.33
C ASP A 29 -22.70 11.46 -3.46
N GLU A 30 -22.96 12.77 -3.40
CA GLU A 30 -23.86 13.45 -4.34
C GLU A 30 -23.24 13.60 -5.73
N ASN A 31 -21.90 13.51 -5.81
CA ASN A 31 -21.14 13.87 -7.00
C ASN A 31 -20.20 12.76 -7.49
N LEU A 32 -20.21 11.56 -6.88
CA LEU A 32 -19.36 10.45 -7.32
C LEU A 32 -19.62 10.12 -8.79
N ARG A 33 -18.57 10.21 -9.62
CA ARG A 33 -18.63 9.76 -11.01
C ARG A 33 -18.38 8.26 -11.07
N THR A 34 -19.05 7.59 -12.00
CA THR A 34 -18.70 6.21 -12.35
C THR A 34 -17.43 6.22 -13.19
N HIS A 35 -16.71 5.09 -13.22
CA HIS A 35 -15.49 4.97 -14.02
C HIS A 35 -15.80 5.16 -15.52
N ASP A 36 -16.97 4.70 -15.99
CA ASP A 36 -17.46 4.86 -17.36
C ASP A 36 -17.69 6.33 -17.80
N GLN A 37 -17.67 7.28 -16.86
CA GLN A 37 -17.82 8.72 -17.14
C GLN A 37 -16.47 9.47 -17.17
N CYS A 38 -15.36 8.75 -16.98
CA CYS A 38 -14.05 9.30 -17.26
C CYS A 38 -13.91 9.47 -18.78
N LYS A 39 -13.21 10.54 -19.22
CA LYS A 39 -13.10 10.89 -20.65
C LYS A 39 -12.20 9.88 -21.37
N ASP A 40 -12.74 8.70 -21.57
CA ASP A 40 -12.11 7.64 -22.34
C ASP A 40 -13.20 7.10 -23.25
N ASP A 41 -12.99 7.27 -24.57
CA ASP A 41 -13.83 6.72 -25.63
C ASP A 41 -13.70 5.18 -25.69
N VAL A 42 -13.91 4.50 -24.56
CA VAL A 42 -13.97 3.03 -24.51
C VAL A 42 -15.42 2.65 -24.30
N GLN A 43 -16.08 2.27 -25.40
CA GLN A 43 -17.41 1.67 -25.31
C GLN A 43 -17.33 0.37 -24.50
N HIS A 44 -17.85 0.40 -23.28
CA HIS A 44 -18.00 -0.76 -22.41
C HIS A 44 -19.07 -1.70 -22.98
N GLY A 45 -18.65 -2.68 -23.77
CA GLY A 45 -19.48 -3.81 -24.15
C GLY A 45 -19.55 -4.81 -23.01
N ALA A 46 -20.74 -5.25 -22.62
CA ALA A 46 -20.89 -6.38 -21.71
C ALA A 46 -20.35 -7.65 -22.42
N HIS A 47 -19.11 -8.01 -22.13
CA HIS A 47 -18.48 -9.21 -22.65
C HIS A 47 -18.32 -10.24 -21.53
N GLU A 48 -18.88 -11.43 -21.74
CA GLU A 48 -18.50 -12.60 -20.96
C GLU A 48 -17.02 -12.89 -21.20
N LEU A 49 -16.28 -13.23 -20.15
CA LEU A 49 -14.87 -13.63 -20.23
C LEU A 49 -14.72 -14.71 -21.32
N PRO A 50 -13.91 -14.48 -22.37
CA PRO A 50 -13.75 -15.49 -23.41
C PRO A 50 -13.15 -16.77 -22.79
N PRO A 51 -13.61 -17.97 -23.21
CA PRO A 51 -12.97 -19.22 -22.80
C PRO A 51 -11.56 -19.26 -23.39
N THR A 52 -10.56 -18.87 -22.60
CA THR A 52 -9.19 -18.67 -23.07
C THR A 52 -8.52 -20.01 -23.43
N LEU A 53 -7.69 -20.02 -24.48
CA LEU A 53 -6.80 -21.14 -24.84
C LEU A 53 -5.62 -21.31 -23.85
N ARG A 54 -5.65 -20.61 -22.72
CA ARG A 54 -4.54 -20.56 -21.77
C ARG A 54 -4.45 -21.88 -20.99
N PRO A 55 -3.24 -22.36 -20.66
CA PRO A 55 -3.05 -23.66 -20.01
C PRO A 55 -3.85 -23.83 -18.72
N TRP A 56 -3.95 -22.77 -17.93
CA TRP A 56 -4.69 -22.69 -16.66
C TRP A 56 -6.21 -22.51 -16.84
N GLY A 57 -6.71 -22.33 -18.07
CA GLY A 57 -8.14 -22.27 -18.37
C GLY A 57 -8.85 -23.62 -18.28
N LYS A 58 -8.09 -24.74 -18.20
CA LYS A 58 -8.63 -26.10 -18.11
C LYS A 58 -8.63 -26.59 -16.66
N ARG A 59 -9.82 -26.62 -16.05
CA ARG A 59 -10.00 -27.03 -14.65
C ARG A 59 -10.23 -28.54 -14.54
N ALA A 60 -9.59 -29.18 -13.57
CA ALA A 60 -9.80 -30.60 -13.27
C ALA A 60 -10.90 -30.79 -12.21
N VAL A 61 -11.05 -29.83 -11.30
CA VAL A 61 -12.03 -29.85 -10.21
C VAL A 61 -13.11 -28.80 -10.43
N LYS A 62 -14.38 -29.20 -10.25
CA LYS A 62 -15.50 -28.25 -10.27
C LYS A 62 -15.52 -27.46 -8.97
N THR A 63 -15.41 -26.13 -9.07
CA THR A 63 -15.50 -25.20 -7.94
C THR A 63 -16.86 -25.31 -7.25
N ARG A 64 -16.84 -25.35 -5.92
CA ARG A 64 -18.08 -25.23 -5.12
C ARG A 64 -18.59 -23.79 -5.22
N PRO A 65 -19.92 -23.58 -5.31
CA PRO A 65 -20.46 -22.23 -5.37
C PRO A 65 -20.11 -21.47 -4.08
N PRO A 66 -19.87 -20.15 -4.15
CA PRO A 66 -19.59 -19.34 -2.98
C PRO A 66 -20.72 -19.43 -1.92
N ALA A 67 -20.37 -19.64 -0.65
CA ALA A 67 -21.27 -19.74 0.51
C ALA A 67 -21.17 -18.52 1.43
N ALA A 68 -22.30 -18.08 1.99
CA ALA A 68 -22.36 -16.91 2.86
C ALA A 68 -21.57 -17.10 4.17
N SER A 69 -20.72 -16.13 4.53
CA SER A 69 -20.05 -16.12 5.83
C SER A 69 -21.03 -15.78 6.96
N ALA A 70 -21.10 -16.63 8.00
CA ALA A 70 -21.92 -16.38 9.18
C ALA A 70 -21.15 -15.46 10.16
N GLY A 71 -21.74 -14.31 10.51
CA GLY A 71 -21.25 -13.44 11.59
C GLY A 71 -20.51 -12.18 11.17
N ARG A 72 -20.51 -11.83 9.89
CA ARG A 72 -19.87 -10.61 9.36
C ARG A 72 -20.85 -9.61 8.78
N HIS A 73 -20.57 -8.31 8.99
CA HIS A 73 -21.34 -7.20 8.42
C HIS A 73 -20.81 -6.72 7.06
N ILE A 74 -19.77 -7.38 6.52
CA ILE A 74 -19.02 -6.91 5.34
C ILE A 74 -19.45 -7.54 4.01
N GLY A 75 -20.58 -8.26 4.01
CA GLY A 75 -21.10 -8.95 2.83
C GLY A 75 -20.90 -10.46 2.88
N TYR A 76 -21.16 -11.13 1.76
CA TYR A 76 -21.28 -12.59 1.70
C TYR A 76 -19.93 -13.33 1.66
N TYR A 77 -18.84 -12.72 1.20
CA TYR A 77 -17.62 -13.43 0.77
C TYR A 77 -16.30 -12.73 1.15
N ALA A 78 -15.18 -13.30 0.73
CA ALA A 78 -13.94 -12.58 0.51
C ALA A 78 -13.71 -12.53 -1.02
N MET A 79 -13.59 -11.32 -1.60
CA MET A 79 -14.21 -10.94 -2.89
C MET A 79 -15.73 -10.80 -2.78
N THR A 80 -16.14 -9.90 -1.89
CA THR A 80 -17.54 -9.62 -1.52
C THR A 80 -18.37 -9.04 -2.66
N THR A 81 -17.71 -8.48 -3.68
CA THR A 81 -18.32 -7.71 -4.78
C THR A 81 -17.86 -8.26 -6.14
N SER A 82 -18.70 -8.04 -7.15
CA SER A 82 -18.31 -8.32 -8.54
C SER A 82 -17.11 -7.47 -8.94
N ILE A 83 -16.16 -8.06 -9.68
CA ILE A 83 -15.05 -7.30 -10.27
C ILE A 83 -15.61 -6.14 -11.09
N ALA A 84 -15.04 -4.95 -10.90
CA ALA A 84 -15.33 -3.72 -11.59
C ALA A 84 -15.36 -3.91 -13.12
N GLN A 85 -16.26 -3.20 -13.81
CA GLN A 85 -16.45 -3.42 -15.24
C GLN A 85 -15.23 -3.01 -16.07
N TRP A 86 -14.63 -1.85 -15.78
CA TRP A 86 -13.41 -1.40 -16.46
C TRP A 86 -12.25 -2.40 -16.30
N VAL A 87 -12.16 -3.04 -15.13
CA VAL A 87 -11.16 -4.09 -14.88
C VAL A 87 -11.45 -5.32 -15.73
N LYS A 88 -12.69 -5.81 -15.73
CA LYS A 88 -13.08 -6.93 -16.59
C LYS A 88 -12.77 -6.65 -18.05
N ASP A 89 -13.05 -5.45 -18.52
CA ASP A 89 -12.80 -5.08 -19.91
C ASP A 89 -11.30 -5.06 -20.22
N ALA A 90 -10.47 -4.52 -19.32
CA ALA A 90 -9.01 -4.58 -19.45
C ALA A 90 -8.49 -6.02 -19.46
N MET A 91 -9.02 -6.88 -18.58
CA MET A 91 -8.69 -8.30 -18.51
C MET A 91 -9.09 -9.06 -19.79
N VAL A 92 -10.27 -8.77 -20.35
CA VAL A 92 -10.78 -9.39 -21.59
C VAL A 92 -9.95 -8.98 -22.80
N ARG A 93 -9.52 -7.71 -22.86
CA ARG A 93 -8.67 -7.20 -23.95
C ARG A 93 -7.22 -7.66 -23.85
N HIS A 94 -6.80 -8.24 -22.73
CA HIS A 94 -5.41 -8.63 -22.55
C HIS A 94 -5.05 -9.86 -23.41
N GLU A 95 -4.22 -9.62 -24.42
CA GLU A 95 -3.61 -10.64 -25.25
C GLU A 95 -2.08 -10.64 -25.02
N PRO A 96 -1.57 -11.44 -24.07
CA PRO A 96 -0.14 -11.52 -23.83
C PRO A 96 0.56 -12.09 -25.05
N ASP A 97 1.70 -11.50 -25.40
CA ASP A 97 2.50 -11.95 -26.53
C ASP A 97 3.10 -13.35 -26.28
N PRO A 98 3.54 -14.06 -27.34
CA PRO A 98 4.10 -15.41 -27.20
C PRO A 98 5.33 -15.49 -26.29
N ARG A 99 6.21 -14.46 -26.28
CA ARG A 99 7.40 -14.43 -25.43
C ARG A 99 7.02 -14.34 -23.95
N THR A 100 6.01 -13.53 -23.63
CA THR A 100 5.44 -13.45 -22.27
C THR A 100 4.83 -14.78 -21.85
N LEU A 101 4.00 -15.40 -22.71
CA LEU A 101 3.37 -16.70 -22.43
C LEU A 101 4.39 -17.82 -22.21
N ASP A 102 5.42 -17.90 -23.06
CA ASP A 102 6.49 -18.88 -22.94
C ASP A 102 7.27 -18.68 -21.64
N PHE A 103 7.52 -17.42 -21.25
CA PHE A 103 8.26 -17.09 -20.03
C PHE A 103 7.50 -17.48 -18.75
N VAL A 104 6.18 -17.25 -18.71
CA VAL A 104 5.38 -17.54 -17.49
C VAL A 104 4.86 -18.97 -17.40
N GLN A 105 5.00 -19.77 -18.46
CA GLN A 105 4.30 -21.05 -18.60
C GLN A 105 4.43 -21.97 -17.37
N SER A 106 5.65 -22.17 -16.87
CA SER A 106 5.90 -23.04 -15.71
C SER A 106 5.35 -22.45 -14.41
N PHE A 107 5.52 -21.14 -14.19
CA PHE A 107 5.09 -20.48 -12.97
C PHE A 107 3.56 -20.40 -12.87
N SER A 108 2.92 -20.18 -14.02
CA SER A 108 1.47 -20.18 -14.17
C SER A 108 0.88 -21.56 -13.93
N ALA A 109 1.53 -22.63 -14.40
CA ALA A 109 1.14 -24.01 -14.13
C ALA A 109 1.28 -24.37 -12.64
N ASP A 110 2.41 -24.00 -12.02
CA ASP A 110 2.63 -24.20 -10.58
C ASP A 110 1.55 -23.48 -9.73
N PHE A 111 1.17 -22.27 -10.13
CA PHE A 111 0.11 -21.52 -9.46
C PHE A 111 -1.28 -22.16 -9.69
N HIS A 112 -1.57 -22.61 -10.91
CA HIS A 112 -2.81 -23.33 -11.23
C HIS A 112 -2.97 -24.59 -10.36
N ASP A 113 -1.89 -25.34 -10.15
CA ASP A 113 -1.89 -26.52 -9.27
C ASP A 113 -2.21 -26.17 -7.81
N VAL A 114 -1.83 -24.97 -7.34
CA VAL A 114 -2.25 -24.46 -6.02
C VAL A 114 -3.75 -24.20 -6.02
N ALA A 115 -4.28 -23.51 -7.03
CA ALA A 115 -5.70 -23.22 -7.15
C ALA A 115 -6.55 -24.51 -7.23
N GLU A 116 -6.13 -25.52 -8.00
CA GLU A 116 -6.82 -26.81 -8.10
C GLU A 116 -6.87 -27.57 -6.77
N LYS A 117 -5.79 -27.54 -5.98
CA LYS A 117 -5.78 -28.11 -4.62
C LYS A 117 -6.78 -27.40 -3.72
N GLU A 118 -6.82 -26.07 -3.77
CA GLU A 118 -7.79 -25.29 -3.01
C GLU A 118 -9.23 -25.55 -3.47
N ARG A 119 -9.49 -25.67 -4.79
CA ARG A 119 -10.82 -26.06 -5.30
C ARG A 119 -11.29 -27.40 -4.71
N ALA A 120 -10.38 -28.37 -4.58
CA ALA A 120 -10.69 -29.69 -4.05
C ALA A 120 -11.00 -29.68 -2.55
N SER A 121 -10.36 -28.80 -1.77
CA SER A 121 -10.52 -28.72 -0.32
C SER A 121 -11.48 -27.64 0.16
N SER A 122 -11.85 -26.68 -0.69
CA SER A 122 -12.61 -25.50 -0.29
C SER A 122 -14.00 -25.84 0.23
N THR A 123 -14.43 -25.05 1.20
CA THR A 123 -15.79 -25.02 1.73
C THR A 123 -16.75 -24.20 0.87
N GLY A 124 -16.24 -23.50 -0.14
CA GLY A 124 -16.96 -22.48 -0.90
C GLY A 124 -16.94 -21.11 -0.25
N LEU A 125 -16.07 -20.84 0.73
CA LEU A 125 -16.01 -19.51 1.36
C LEU A 125 -15.48 -18.41 0.41
N HIS A 126 -14.63 -18.79 -0.54
CA HIS A 126 -13.97 -17.89 -1.48
C HIS A 126 -14.27 -18.28 -2.93
N ASP A 127 -14.34 -17.29 -3.82
CA ASP A 127 -14.41 -17.53 -5.27
C ASP A 127 -13.00 -17.77 -5.82
N ILE A 128 -12.53 -19.02 -5.70
CA ILE A 128 -11.19 -19.43 -6.15
C ILE A 128 -11.01 -19.19 -7.66
N ASP A 129 -12.07 -19.22 -8.45
CA ASP A 129 -11.98 -19.01 -9.90
C ASP A 129 -11.67 -17.56 -10.23
N ALA A 130 -12.37 -16.62 -9.59
CA ALA A 130 -12.06 -15.21 -9.74
C ALA A 130 -10.66 -14.88 -9.18
N MET A 131 -10.26 -15.49 -8.05
CA MET A 131 -8.93 -15.26 -7.46
C MET A 131 -7.80 -15.75 -8.38
N GLU A 132 -7.93 -16.98 -8.89
CA GLU A 132 -6.95 -17.50 -9.82
C GLU A 132 -6.90 -16.62 -11.07
N PHE A 133 -8.05 -16.24 -11.62
CA PHE A 133 -8.11 -15.41 -12.82
C PHE A 133 -7.41 -14.05 -12.64
N THR A 134 -7.67 -13.35 -11.53
CA THR A 134 -7.02 -12.07 -11.23
C THR A 134 -5.50 -12.22 -11.10
N TYR A 135 -5.04 -13.28 -10.41
CA TYR A 135 -3.61 -13.49 -10.18
C TYR A 135 -2.86 -14.02 -11.40
N GLN A 136 -3.47 -14.87 -12.23
CA GLN A 136 -2.85 -15.33 -13.48
C GLN A 136 -2.64 -14.15 -14.45
N LEU A 137 -3.63 -13.26 -14.57
CA LEU A 137 -3.49 -12.06 -15.39
C LEU A 137 -2.45 -11.08 -14.84
N THR A 138 -2.39 -10.96 -13.51
CA THR A 138 -1.35 -10.15 -12.87
C THR A 138 0.04 -10.74 -13.15
N LEU A 139 0.20 -12.06 -13.03
CA LEU A 139 1.46 -12.77 -13.33
C LEU A 139 1.92 -12.53 -14.77
N GLU A 140 1.03 -12.67 -15.74
CA GLU A 140 1.32 -12.41 -17.16
C GLU A 140 1.67 -10.93 -17.41
N THR A 141 0.90 -10.01 -16.84
CA THR A 141 1.14 -8.56 -16.98
C THR A 141 2.49 -8.17 -16.39
N CYS A 142 2.81 -8.64 -15.18
CA CYS A 142 4.09 -8.38 -14.53
C CYS A 142 5.26 -9.04 -15.28
N ALA A 143 5.08 -10.22 -15.86
CA ALA A 143 6.09 -10.83 -16.71
C ALA A 143 6.37 -10.03 -17.98
N ALA A 144 5.33 -9.50 -18.64
CA ALA A 144 5.52 -8.59 -19.77
C ALA A 144 6.30 -7.34 -19.37
N ILE A 145 6.02 -6.76 -18.20
CA ILE A 145 6.76 -5.63 -17.63
C ILE A 145 8.23 -6.00 -17.37
N LEU A 146 8.50 -7.16 -16.78
CA LEU A 146 9.85 -7.66 -16.51
C LEU A 146 10.65 -7.85 -17.81
N LEU A 147 10.03 -8.46 -18.82
CA LEU A 147 10.65 -8.67 -20.13
C LEU A 147 10.91 -7.35 -20.85
N ALA A 148 9.98 -6.40 -20.80
CA ALA A 148 10.17 -5.06 -21.36
C ALA A 148 11.28 -4.28 -20.66
N ALA A 149 11.35 -4.33 -19.32
CA ALA A 149 12.43 -3.74 -18.55
C ALA A 149 13.79 -4.36 -18.92
N ASN A 150 13.81 -5.68 -19.16
CA ASN A 150 15.02 -6.41 -19.53
C ASN A 150 15.58 -6.03 -20.92
N ASP A 151 14.75 -5.49 -21.80
CA ASP A 151 15.17 -5.05 -23.13
C ASP A 151 15.92 -3.70 -23.10
N THR A 152 16.16 -3.12 -21.92
CA THR A 152 16.93 -1.89 -21.76
C THR A 152 18.40 -2.01 -22.23
N ASP A 153 18.85 -0.98 -22.94
CA ASP A 153 20.26 -0.76 -23.30
C ASP A 153 21.05 -0.03 -22.20
N GLN A 154 20.36 0.55 -21.22
CA GLN A 154 20.95 1.32 -20.12
C GLN A 154 20.53 0.70 -18.78
N PRO A 155 21.07 -0.47 -18.44
CA PRO A 155 20.79 -1.11 -17.16
C PRO A 155 21.44 -0.32 -16.03
N VAL A 156 20.75 -0.27 -14.90
CA VAL A 156 21.32 0.18 -13.63
C VAL A 156 22.22 -0.90 -13.03
N ASN A 157 23.28 -0.49 -12.33
CA ASN A 157 24.01 -1.39 -11.45
C ASN A 157 23.21 -1.57 -10.17
N LEU A 158 22.69 -2.77 -9.94
CA LEU A 158 21.89 -3.06 -8.76
C LEU A 158 22.70 -2.79 -7.49
N SER A 159 22.11 -1.99 -6.61
CA SER A 159 22.76 -1.50 -5.42
C SER A 159 22.26 -2.30 -4.22
N LEU A 160 23.04 -3.32 -3.84
CA LEU A 160 22.73 -4.22 -2.72
C LEU A 160 22.54 -3.49 -1.38
N GLN A 161 23.05 -2.26 -1.27
CA GLN A 161 22.89 -1.41 -0.11
C GLN A 161 21.46 -0.85 0.03
N TYR A 162 20.72 -0.63 -1.07
CA TYR A 162 19.27 -0.33 -0.99
C TYR A 162 18.44 -1.58 -0.69
N HIS A 163 18.98 -2.76 -1.01
CA HIS A 163 18.45 -4.06 -0.59
C HIS A 163 18.81 -4.44 0.86
N ALA A 164 19.44 -3.54 1.64
CA ALA A 164 20.29 -3.89 2.77
C ALA A 164 19.71 -4.98 3.71
N SER A 165 20.25 -6.18 3.50
CA SER A 165 20.05 -7.44 4.21
C SER A 165 20.73 -7.48 5.59
N GLU A 166 20.84 -6.32 6.23
CA GLU A 166 21.11 -6.21 7.66
C GLU A 166 19.79 -6.04 8.41
N ALA A 167 18.97 -7.09 8.44
CA ALA A 167 17.78 -7.21 9.31
C ALA A 167 18.13 -7.24 10.82
N GLY A 168 19.24 -6.61 11.21
CA GLY A 168 19.59 -6.21 12.57
C GLY A 168 19.35 -4.72 12.82
N GLY A 169 18.58 -4.04 11.95
CA GLY A 169 18.17 -2.64 12.12
C GLY A 169 16.74 -2.45 12.66
N ASP A 170 15.91 -3.48 12.60
CA ASP A 170 14.46 -3.41 12.87
C ASP A 170 14.08 -3.63 14.34
N ASP A 171 15.04 -3.45 15.26
CA ASP A 171 14.83 -3.73 16.68
C ASP A 171 13.73 -2.86 17.31
N HIS A 172 13.43 -1.71 16.70
CA HIS A 172 12.30 -0.86 17.08
C HIS A 172 10.94 -1.57 16.94
N PHE A 173 10.84 -2.62 16.12
CA PHE A 173 9.62 -3.43 16.00
C PHE A 173 9.44 -4.48 17.10
N ARG A 174 10.47 -4.80 17.91
CA ARG A 174 10.33 -5.78 19.00
C ARG A 174 9.20 -5.46 19.98
N PRO A 175 9.09 -4.24 20.55
CA PRO A 175 7.98 -3.92 21.45
C PRO A 175 6.62 -4.01 20.75
N TRP A 176 6.55 -3.63 19.46
CA TRP A 176 5.34 -3.78 18.66
C TRP A 176 4.96 -5.26 18.45
N GLY A 177 5.94 -6.14 18.23
CA GLY A 177 5.71 -7.57 18.10
C GLY A 177 5.10 -8.17 19.36
N ARG A 178 5.64 -7.82 20.53
CA ARG A 178 5.10 -8.25 21.82
C ARG A 178 3.71 -7.67 22.08
N LEU A 179 3.50 -6.40 21.79
CA LEU A 179 2.20 -5.73 21.94
C LEU A 179 1.10 -6.37 21.06
N LEU A 180 1.39 -6.61 19.78
CA LEU A 180 0.40 -7.04 18.78
C LEU A 180 0.16 -8.55 18.79
N THR A 181 1.21 -9.33 19.00
CA THR A 181 1.15 -10.79 18.87
C THR A 181 1.34 -11.52 20.19
N GLY A 182 1.79 -10.86 21.26
CA GLY A 182 2.20 -11.52 22.51
C GLY A 182 3.40 -12.45 22.34
N LEU A 183 4.20 -12.29 21.27
CA LEU A 183 5.38 -13.10 20.96
C LEU A 183 6.59 -12.19 20.74
N GLU A 184 7.77 -12.72 21.07
CA GLU A 184 9.03 -12.13 20.59
C GLU A 184 9.18 -12.50 19.11
N CYS A 185 8.95 -11.52 18.24
CA CYS A 185 9.05 -11.70 16.79
C CYS A 185 10.51 -11.68 16.36
N ASP A 186 11.01 -12.81 15.86
CA ASP A 186 12.41 -12.97 15.48
C ASP A 186 12.56 -13.58 14.07
N PRO A 187 12.99 -12.81 13.05
CA PRO A 187 13.47 -11.42 13.12
C PRO A 187 12.33 -10.41 13.33
N PRO A 188 12.59 -9.25 13.96
CA PRO A 188 11.56 -8.24 14.27
C PRO A 188 10.80 -7.68 13.06
N ILE A 189 11.42 -7.67 11.88
CA ILE A 189 10.83 -7.13 10.63
C ILE A 189 9.48 -7.76 10.27
N ILE A 190 9.20 -9.00 10.71
CA ILE A 190 7.92 -9.68 10.46
C ILE A 190 6.72 -8.93 11.07
N VAL A 191 6.97 -8.07 12.07
CA VAL A 191 5.95 -7.22 12.71
C VAL A 191 5.41 -6.15 11.77
N GLN A 192 6.07 -5.87 10.64
CA GLN A 192 5.58 -4.88 9.67
C GLN A 192 4.14 -5.17 9.20
N PHE A 193 3.79 -6.46 9.05
CA PHE A 193 2.46 -6.89 8.59
C PHE A 193 1.38 -6.74 9.66
N PRO A 194 1.56 -7.21 10.91
CA PRO A 194 0.60 -6.90 11.97
C PRO A 194 0.54 -5.40 12.30
N PHE A 195 1.64 -4.64 12.14
CA PHE A 195 1.60 -3.18 12.29
C PHE A 195 0.77 -2.52 11.17
N TYR A 196 0.91 -2.98 9.92
CA TYR A 196 0.02 -2.58 8.82
C TYR A 196 -1.44 -2.89 9.12
N LEU A 197 -1.72 -4.08 9.66
CA LEU A 197 -3.06 -4.43 10.14
C LEU A 197 -3.57 -3.50 11.23
N LEU A 198 -2.73 -3.09 12.18
CA LEU A 198 -3.10 -2.14 13.21
C LEU A 198 -3.52 -0.79 12.59
N MET A 199 -2.83 -0.33 11.54
CA MET A 199 -3.21 0.87 10.79
C MET A 199 -4.58 0.68 10.10
N CYS A 200 -4.82 -0.45 9.45
CA CYS A 200 -6.13 -0.76 8.86
C CYS A 200 -7.23 -0.86 9.92
N ASN A 201 -6.92 -1.47 11.08
CA ASN A 201 -7.79 -1.63 12.24
C ASN A 201 -8.02 -0.34 13.04
N SER A 202 -7.11 0.63 12.97
CA SER A 202 -7.28 1.92 13.64
C SER A 202 -8.50 2.69 13.13
N PHE A 203 -9.05 2.25 11.99
CA PHE A 203 -10.28 2.75 11.43
C PHE A 203 -11.41 1.68 11.35
N THR A 204 -11.24 0.49 11.95
CA THR A 204 -12.22 -0.61 11.78
C THR A 204 -13.51 -0.49 12.59
N LEU A 205 -14.57 -1.07 12.01
CA LEU A 205 -15.88 -1.31 12.64
C LEU A 205 -15.97 -2.68 13.32
N GLU A 206 -14.98 -3.56 13.12
CA GLU A 206 -14.95 -4.87 13.80
C GLU A 206 -14.63 -4.66 15.29
N PRO A 207 -15.54 -5.02 16.20
CA PRO A 207 -15.41 -4.68 17.62
C PRO A 207 -14.40 -5.52 18.38
N GLN A 208 -13.81 -6.52 17.73
CA GLN A 208 -12.97 -7.54 18.35
C GLN A 208 -11.66 -7.63 17.59
N THR A 209 -10.58 -7.19 18.23
CA THR A 209 -9.23 -7.52 17.76
C THR A 209 -8.82 -8.85 18.33
N HIS A 210 -8.56 -9.81 17.45
CA HIS A 210 -8.02 -11.10 17.84
C HIS A 210 -6.50 -11.06 17.70
N ARG A 211 -5.79 -11.52 18.73
CA ARG A 211 -4.34 -11.76 18.66
C ARG A 211 -4.00 -12.59 17.42
N GLU A 212 -4.90 -13.51 17.10
CA GLU A 212 -4.86 -14.41 15.96
C GLU A 212 -4.69 -13.68 14.63
N ASP A 213 -5.37 -12.56 14.39
CA ASP A 213 -5.26 -11.79 13.14
C ASP A 213 -3.82 -11.26 12.95
N TYR A 214 -3.23 -10.73 14.02
CA TYR A 214 -1.84 -10.27 14.01
C TYR A 214 -0.87 -11.45 13.82
N VAL A 215 -1.13 -12.61 14.41
CA VAL A 215 -0.33 -13.82 14.20
C VAL A 215 -0.43 -14.32 12.75
N TYR A 216 -1.62 -14.31 12.12
CA TYR A 216 -1.78 -14.65 10.69
C TYR A 216 -1.00 -13.71 9.78
N ALA A 217 -1.11 -12.40 9.99
CA ALA A 217 -0.35 -11.42 9.22
C ALA A 217 1.16 -11.63 9.38
N THR A 218 1.61 -11.95 10.59
CA THR A 218 3.03 -12.25 10.83
C THR A 218 3.48 -13.49 10.07
N LEU A 219 2.67 -14.56 10.03
CA LEU A 219 2.96 -15.78 9.26
C LEU A 219 3.05 -15.51 7.74
N THR A 220 2.21 -14.62 7.23
CA THR A 220 2.30 -14.16 5.82
C THR A 220 3.66 -13.51 5.56
N GLY A 221 4.13 -12.70 6.52
CA GLY A 221 5.46 -12.10 6.45
C GLY A 221 6.63 -13.05 6.49
N ILE A 222 6.49 -14.19 7.19
CA ILE A 222 7.48 -15.26 7.14
C ILE A 222 7.56 -15.84 5.73
N ASP A 223 6.42 -16.16 5.13
CA ASP A 223 6.39 -16.76 3.80
C ASP A 223 6.91 -15.81 2.73
N TRP A 224 6.67 -14.50 2.88
CA TRP A 224 7.29 -13.45 2.07
C TRP A 224 8.81 -13.38 2.29
N ALA A 225 9.28 -13.41 3.54
CA ALA A 225 10.69 -13.23 3.89
C ALA A 225 11.54 -14.52 3.80
N LYS A 226 10.95 -15.68 3.50
CA LYS A 226 11.59 -17.02 3.41
C LYS A 226 12.63 -17.18 2.28
N GLY A 227 13.09 -16.10 1.65
CA GLY A 227 14.15 -16.11 0.65
C GLY A 227 15.46 -16.75 1.13
N GLN A 228 16.34 -17.11 0.19
CA GLN A 228 17.62 -17.76 0.48
C GLN A 228 18.58 -16.79 1.20
N GLY A 229 18.53 -16.77 2.53
CA GLY A 229 19.35 -15.88 3.35
C GLY A 229 19.76 -16.45 4.70
N LYS A 230 20.65 -15.72 5.39
CA LYS A 230 21.22 -16.08 6.70
C LYS A 230 20.19 -16.23 7.84
N TYR A 231 18.94 -15.86 7.60
CA TYR A 231 17.86 -15.84 8.59
C TYR A 231 16.84 -16.98 8.44
N SER A 232 17.00 -17.86 7.45
CA SER A 232 16.10 -19.00 7.20
C SER A 232 15.79 -19.80 8.48
N LYS A 233 16.81 -20.04 9.31
CA LYS A 233 16.64 -20.72 10.61
C LYS A 233 15.78 -19.94 11.61
N ARG A 234 15.95 -18.61 11.72
CA ARG A 234 15.12 -17.76 12.62
C ARG A 234 13.66 -17.80 12.16
N PHE A 235 13.42 -17.68 10.86
CA PHE A 235 12.08 -17.79 10.27
C PHE A 235 11.40 -19.14 10.57
N THR A 236 12.11 -20.26 10.40
CA THR A 236 11.57 -21.59 10.74
C THR A 236 11.24 -21.71 12.22
N THR A 237 12.11 -21.21 13.10
CA THR A 237 11.88 -21.23 14.55
C THR A 237 10.67 -20.39 14.93
N PHE A 238 10.59 -19.15 14.43
CA PHE A 238 9.45 -18.28 14.72
C PHE A 238 8.14 -18.84 14.15
N GLU A 239 8.14 -19.39 12.93
CA GLU A 239 6.94 -20.03 12.35
C GLU A 239 6.38 -21.12 13.27
N ALA A 240 7.25 -22.01 13.76
CA ALA A 240 6.83 -23.07 14.68
C ALA A 240 6.23 -22.50 15.98
N MET A 241 6.84 -21.43 16.53
CA MET A 241 6.33 -20.75 17.73
C MET A 241 4.98 -20.06 17.48
N ALA A 242 4.85 -19.33 16.39
CA ALA A 242 3.62 -18.63 16.00
C ALA A 242 2.46 -19.63 15.78
N ARG A 243 2.72 -20.74 15.09
CA ARG A 243 1.75 -21.83 14.90
C ARG A 243 1.32 -22.48 16.22
N ALA A 244 2.25 -22.66 17.15
CA ALA A 244 1.94 -23.20 18.47
C ALA A 244 1.15 -22.23 19.36
N ALA A 245 1.37 -20.93 19.21
CA ALA A 245 0.69 -19.90 20.00
C ALA A 245 -0.80 -19.75 19.69
N VAL A 246 -1.21 -20.18 18.49
CA VAL A 246 -2.61 -20.15 18.04
C VAL A 246 -2.96 -21.50 17.39
N PRO A 247 -3.31 -22.54 18.15
CA PRO A 247 -3.60 -23.87 17.59
C PRO A 247 -4.78 -23.90 16.61
N THR A 248 -5.65 -22.89 16.66
CA THR A 248 -6.75 -22.66 15.71
C THR A 248 -6.27 -22.19 14.33
N LEU A 249 -4.97 -21.92 14.13
CA LEU A 249 -4.37 -21.72 12.80
C LEU A 249 -4.39 -22.98 11.93
N ASP A 250 -4.64 -24.15 12.52
CA ASP A 250 -4.81 -25.38 11.77
C ASP A 250 -6.26 -25.48 11.28
N ASP A 251 -6.48 -25.33 9.97
CA ASP A 251 -7.81 -25.39 9.34
C ASP A 251 -8.56 -26.67 9.73
N SER A 252 -7.86 -27.79 9.91
CA SER A 252 -8.46 -29.07 10.34
C SER A 252 -9.00 -29.02 11.78
N LYS A 253 -8.46 -28.13 12.61
CA LYS A 253 -8.86 -27.93 14.01
C LYS A 253 -9.85 -26.79 14.20
N ALA A 254 -9.80 -25.77 13.35
CA ALA A 254 -10.66 -24.59 13.46
C ALA A 254 -11.95 -24.68 12.64
N GLY A 255 -12.01 -25.53 11.62
CA GLY A 255 -13.19 -25.64 10.76
C GLY A 255 -13.47 -24.38 9.94
N LEU A 256 -12.45 -23.54 9.71
CA LEU A 256 -12.52 -22.31 8.91
C LEU A 256 -11.62 -22.47 7.68
N ASP A 257 -12.16 -22.16 6.51
CA ASP A 257 -11.45 -22.23 5.22
C ASP A 257 -10.61 -20.98 4.99
N ARG A 258 -9.29 -21.15 4.86
CA ARG A 258 -8.36 -20.03 4.63
C ARG A 258 -7.77 -20.01 3.22
N CYS A 259 -8.49 -20.52 2.23
CA CYS A 259 -7.95 -20.68 0.88
C CYS A 259 -7.50 -19.35 0.25
N PHE A 260 -8.11 -18.20 0.56
CA PHE A 260 -7.64 -16.89 0.06
C PHE A 260 -6.14 -16.67 0.29
N TRP A 261 -5.67 -16.96 1.48
CA TRP A 261 -4.29 -16.77 1.88
C TRP A 261 -3.35 -17.70 1.13
N ARG A 262 -3.73 -18.97 1.01
CA ARG A 262 -2.92 -19.97 0.30
C ARG A 262 -2.84 -19.69 -1.19
N VAL A 263 -3.93 -19.21 -1.80
CA VAL A 263 -3.94 -18.75 -3.19
C VAL A 263 -3.05 -17.51 -3.36
N SER A 264 -3.21 -16.49 -2.52
CA SER A 264 -2.38 -15.27 -2.57
C SER A 264 -0.88 -15.58 -2.40
N LEU A 265 -0.53 -16.49 -1.47
CA LEU A 265 0.84 -16.97 -1.28
C LEU A 265 1.33 -17.80 -2.48
N GLY A 266 0.46 -18.59 -3.11
CA GLY A 266 0.76 -19.30 -4.35
C GLY A 266 1.15 -18.35 -5.47
N TYR A 267 0.40 -17.26 -5.63
CA TYR A 267 0.72 -16.19 -6.58
C TYR A 267 2.07 -15.52 -6.27
N LEU A 268 2.30 -15.10 -5.02
CA LEU A 268 3.56 -14.45 -4.64
C LEU A 268 4.77 -15.37 -4.89
N ARG A 269 4.63 -16.69 -4.67
CA ARG A 269 5.68 -17.66 -5.00
C ARG A 269 5.91 -17.75 -6.52
N ALA A 270 4.85 -17.81 -7.31
CA ALA A 270 4.95 -17.83 -8.77
C ALA A 270 5.63 -16.56 -9.31
N MET A 271 5.26 -15.38 -8.79
CA MET A 271 5.91 -14.11 -9.11
C MET A 271 7.39 -14.10 -8.73
N ASN A 272 7.73 -14.52 -7.51
CA ASN A 272 9.12 -14.58 -7.06
C ASN A 272 9.96 -15.53 -7.92
N HIS A 273 9.41 -16.69 -8.31
CA HIS A 273 10.09 -17.60 -9.23
C HIS A 273 10.25 -16.98 -10.63
N CYS A 274 9.25 -16.24 -11.11
CA CYS A 274 9.29 -15.52 -12.38
C CYS A 274 10.41 -14.46 -12.38
N GLU A 275 10.50 -13.64 -11.33
CA GLU A 275 11.52 -12.59 -11.16
C GLU A 275 12.95 -13.15 -11.07
N ASN A 276 13.09 -14.37 -10.56
CA ASN A 276 14.38 -15.05 -10.38
C ASN A 276 14.68 -16.11 -11.44
N ALA A 277 13.86 -16.23 -12.48
CA ALA A 277 14.00 -17.25 -13.51
C ALA A 277 15.30 -17.09 -14.32
N MET A 278 15.75 -15.85 -14.49
CA MET A 278 16.98 -15.48 -15.19
C MET A 278 17.51 -14.14 -14.69
N PRO A 279 18.77 -13.79 -14.97
CA PRO A 279 19.27 -12.44 -14.72
C PRO A 279 18.50 -11.43 -15.59
N LEU A 280 17.68 -10.59 -14.96
CA LEU A 280 16.92 -9.53 -15.62
C LEU A 280 17.62 -8.18 -15.44
N LYS A 281 17.65 -7.37 -16.49
CA LYS A 281 18.10 -5.97 -16.41
C LYS A 281 16.96 -5.08 -15.91
N ALA A 282 17.33 -4.02 -15.21
CA ALA A 282 16.41 -2.95 -14.83
C ALA A 282 16.88 -1.61 -15.43
N PRO A 283 16.00 -0.84 -16.09
CA PRO A 283 16.39 0.44 -16.68
C PRO A 283 16.72 1.47 -15.59
N ILE A 284 17.73 2.30 -15.84
CA ILE A 284 18.03 3.47 -14.98
C ILE A 284 16.98 4.58 -15.14
N LYS A 285 16.31 4.63 -16.29
CA LYS A 285 15.23 5.58 -16.56
C LYS A 285 14.00 5.25 -15.71
N SER A 286 13.24 6.29 -15.38
CA SER A 286 11.97 6.13 -14.69
C SER A 286 11.03 5.25 -15.51
N ARG A 287 10.76 5.61 -16.78
CA ARG A 287 9.82 4.90 -17.63
C ARG A 287 10.33 3.53 -18.11
N ILE A 288 9.45 2.53 -18.06
CA ILE A 288 9.58 1.23 -18.74
C ILE A 288 8.60 1.20 -19.92
N ASP A 289 9.09 0.91 -21.13
CA ASP A 289 8.23 0.86 -22.32
C ASP A 289 7.69 -0.55 -22.54
N HIS A 290 6.57 -0.86 -21.90
CA HIS A 290 5.97 -2.20 -21.89
C HIS A 290 4.81 -2.39 -22.88
N GLY A 291 4.27 -1.32 -23.47
CA GLY A 291 3.22 -1.39 -24.50
C GLY A 291 1.87 -1.96 -24.05
N LEU A 292 1.62 -2.04 -22.74
CA LEU A 292 0.38 -2.60 -22.16
C LEU A 292 -0.66 -1.49 -21.97
N ASP A 293 -1.94 -1.86 -21.99
CA ASP A 293 -3.07 -0.97 -21.65
C ASP A 293 -2.87 -0.40 -20.22
N PRO A 294 -2.89 0.93 -20.02
CA PRO A 294 -2.79 1.54 -18.70
C PRO A 294 -3.80 0.98 -17.68
N ASP A 295 -5.03 0.65 -18.10
CA ASP A 295 -6.03 0.08 -17.20
C ASP A 295 -5.61 -1.31 -16.70
N LEU A 296 -5.00 -2.11 -17.57
CA LEU A 296 -4.47 -3.42 -17.19
C LEU A 296 -3.33 -3.28 -16.17
N VAL A 297 -2.42 -2.32 -16.39
CA VAL A 297 -1.29 -2.06 -15.49
C VAL A 297 -1.77 -1.60 -14.11
N ILE A 298 -2.73 -0.67 -14.07
CA ILE A 298 -3.33 -0.17 -12.83
C ILE A 298 -4.05 -1.31 -12.09
N ALA A 299 -4.84 -2.12 -12.80
CA ALA A 299 -5.54 -3.26 -12.21
C ALA A 299 -4.56 -4.32 -11.67
N ALA A 300 -3.54 -4.68 -12.44
CA ALA A 300 -2.50 -5.63 -12.03
C ALA A 300 -1.78 -5.15 -10.76
N ARG A 301 -1.44 -3.86 -10.66
CA ARG A 301 -0.85 -3.32 -9.42
C ARG A 301 -1.78 -3.48 -8.21
N GLY A 302 -3.08 -3.19 -8.38
CA GLY A 302 -4.07 -3.36 -7.31
C GLY A 302 -4.18 -4.82 -6.84
N PHE A 303 -4.14 -5.78 -7.77
CA PHE A 303 -4.17 -7.21 -7.44
C PHE A 303 -2.88 -7.70 -6.78
N ASP A 304 -1.72 -7.20 -7.22
CA ASP A 304 -0.40 -7.58 -6.71
C ASP A 304 -0.26 -7.33 -5.20
N THR A 305 -0.89 -6.27 -4.68
CA THR A 305 -0.88 -5.93 -3.25
C THR A 305 -2.10 -6.43 -2.47
N MET A 306 -3.08 -7.06 -3.14
CA MET A 306 -4.36 -7.46 -2.54
C MET A 306 -4.18 -8.39 -1.33
N GLY A 307 -3.28 -9.36 -1.44
CA GLY A 307 -3.00 -10.32 -0.36
C GLY A 307 -2.41 -9.66 0.88
N THR A 308 -1.72 -8.52 0.72
CA THR A 308 -1.17 -7.74 1.82
C THR A 308 -2.10 -6.64 2.33
N ALA A 309 -3.02 -6.17 1.50
CA ALA A 309 -3.98 -5.12 1.85
C ALA A 309 -5.10 -5.63 2.77
N TYR A 310 -5.60 -6.84 2.53
CA TYR A 310 -6.80 -7.40 3.18
C TYR A 310 -6.48 -8.42 4.28
N MET A 311 -5.50 -8.12 5.13
CA MET A 311 -4.91 -9.11 6.03
C MET A 311 -5.78 -9.59 7.23
N CYS A 312 -7.10 -9.43 7.21
CA CYS A 312 -7.99 -9.81 8.32
C CYS A 312 -8.50 -11.25 8.20
N ARG A 313 -9.17 -11.76 9.26
CA ARG A 313 -9.83 -13.07 9.28
C ARG A 313 -10.48 -13.36 7.92
N ASP A 314 -10.06 -14.41 7.24
CA ASP A 314 -10.60 -14.88 5.95
C ASP A 314 -10.37 -14.00 4.68
N GLY A 315 -9.57 -12.93 4.71
CA GLY A 315 -9.01 -12.32 3.49
C GLY A 315 -9.99 -11.57 2.57
N ALA A 316 -10.94 -10.82 3.12
CA ALA A 316 -12.02 -10.22 2.32
C ALA A 316 -11.62 -9.00 1.51
N ALA A 317 -11.44 -9.17 0.18
CA ALA A 317 -11.26 -8.07 -0.77
C ALA A 317 -12.57 -7.54 -1.36
N PHE A 318 -12.61 -6.25 -1.74
CA PHE A 318 -13.66 -5.62 -2.53
C PHE A 318 -13.07 -5.30 -3.91
N LEU A 319 -13.65 -5.82 -4.98
CA LEU A 319 -13.11 -5.70 -6.34
C LEU A 319 -14.00 -4.88 -7.29
N ASP A 320 -15.08 -4.31 -6.79
CA ASP A 320 -15.87 -3.26 -7.42
C ASP A 320 -15.07 -1.94 -7.50
N ASP A 321 -15.60 -0.94 -8.21
CA ASP A 321 -14.91 0.33 -8.52
C ASP A 321 -14.20 0.94 -7.31
N GLN A 322 -14.95 1.16 -6.21
CA GLN A 322 -14.36 1.79 -5.04
C GLN A 322 -13.41 0.85 -4.27
N GLY A 323 -13.52 -0.46 -4.47
CA GLY A 323 -12.63 -1.48 -3.89
C GLY A 323 -11.27 -1.49 -4.60
N MET A 324 -11.29 -1.41 -5.92
CA MET A 324 -10.10 -1.24 -6.74
C MET A 324 -9.41 0.09 -6.42
N ASP A 325 -10.14 1.20 -6.31
CA ASP A 325 -9.57 2.48 -5.90
C ASP A 325 -8.91 2.41 -4.51
N SER A 326 -9.50 1.68 -3.55
CA SER A 326 -8.88 1.45 -2.24
C SER A 326 -7.57 0.66 -2.33
N LEU A 327 -7.55 -0.40 -3.13
CA LEU A 327 -6.35 -1.22 -3.37
C LEU A 327 -5.23 -0.41 -4.02
N ILE A 328 -5.55 0.33 -5.10
CA ILE A 328 -4.61 1.17 -5.82
C ILE A 328 -4.12 2.31 -4.91
N GLY A 329 -5.05 2.93 -4.16
CA GLY A 329 -4.73 3.97 -3.18
C GLY A 329 -3.82 3.47 -2.06
N SER A 330 -3.79 2.16 -1.80
CA SER A 330 -2.81 1.56 -0.89
C SER A 330 -1.46 1.26 -1.56
N ALA A 331 -1.39 1.12 -2.88
CA ALA A 331 -0.14 0.82 -3.58
C ALA A 331 0.63 2.09 -3.93
N VAL A 332 -0.06 3.10 -4.49
CA VAL A 332 0.54 4.33 -5.01
C VAL A 332 1.43 5.07 -4.00
N PRO A 333 1.08 5.21 -2.71
CA PRO A 333 1.96 5.86 -1.76
C PRO A 333 3.29 5.13 -1.54
N ASN A 334 3.31 3.80 -1.64
CA ASN A 334 4.56 3.05 -1.59
C ASN A 334 5.35 3.27 -2.87
N ASP A 335 4.69 3.27 -4.03
CA ASP A 335 5.33 3.51 -5.32
C ASP A 335 6.02 4.90 -5.37
N VAL A 336 5.40 5.91 -4.76
CA VAL A 336 6.00 7.25 -4.59
C VAL A 336 7.23 7.21 -3.68
N MET A 337 7.11 6.59 -2.50
CA MET A 337 8.20 6.58 -1.53
C MET A 337 9.37 5.69 -1.94
N ASP A 338 9.11 4.66 -2.75
CA ASP A 338 10.09 3.65 -3.12
C ASP A 338 10.68 3.87 -4.52
N LEU A 339 10.21 4.82 -5.36
CA LEU A 339 10.65 4.94 -6.77
C LEU A 339 12.17 4.96 -6.98
N HIS A 340 12.90 5.79 -6.22
CA HIS A 340 14.36 5.82 -6.28
C HIS A 340 14.96 4.45 -5.94
N THR A 341 14.52 3.88 -4.82
CA THR A 341 14.96 2.58 -4.33
C THR A 341 14.65 1.49 -5.35
N ASP A 342 13.43 1.44 -5.88
CA ASP A 342 12.95 0.48 -6.87
C ASP A 342 13.78 0.51 -8.17
N ILE A 343 14.19 1.70 -8.62
CA ILE A 343 15.12 1.83 -9.75
C ILE A 343 16.44 1.12 -9.42
N PHE A 344 17.03 1.37 -8.25
CA PHE A 344 18.35 0.83 -7.89
C PHE A 344 18.32 -0.60 -7.34
N THR A 345 17.16 -1.11 -6.94
CA THR A 345 16.95 -2.51 -6.52
C THR A 345 16.53 -3.39 -7.68
N GLY A 346 16.05 -2.80 -8.78
CA GLY A 346 15.57 -3.52 -9.95
C GLY A 346 14.09 -3.93 -9.86
N GLU A 347 13.34 -3.34 -8.93
CA GLU A 347 11.89 -3.51 -8.85
C GLU A 347 11.21 -2.77 -10.01
N THR A 348 10.49 -3.52 -10.84
CA THR A 348 9.94 -3.03 -12.11
C THR A 348 8.44 -2.74 -12.04
N ARG A 349 7.76 -3.17 -10.98
CA ARG A 349 6.30 -3.13 -10.84
C ARG A 349 5.74 -1.81 -10.27
N ASN A 350 6.57 -0.78 -10.15
CA ASN A 350 6.20 0.53 -9.61
C ASN A 350 5.35 1.34 -10.63
N LEU A 351 4.14 1.76 -10.27
CA LEU A 351 3.21 2.41 -11.23
C LEU A 351 3.75 3.70 -11.84
N LEU A 352 4.58 4.46 -11.12
CA LEU A 352 5.10 5.73 -11.67
C LEU A 352 5.97 5.49 -12.90
N ARG A 353 6.70 4.37 -12.90
CA ARG A 353 7.54 3.91 -14.01
C ARG A 353 6.75 3.33 -15.17
N LEU A 354 5.55 2.85 -14.91
CA LEU A 354 4.72 2.16 -15.89
C LEU A 354 3.73 3.11 -16.57
N LEU A 355 3.25 4.14 -15.87
CA LEU A 355 2.24 5.05 -16.40
C LEU A 355 2.84 6.32 -17.01
N TYR A 356 3.93 6.85 -16.46
CA TYR A 356 4.37 8.20 -16.78
C TYR A 356 5.64 8.24 -17.63
N PRO A 357 5.74 9.18 -18.58
CA PRO A 357 6.92 9.36 -19.41
C PRO A 357 8.15 9.82 -18.60
N SER A 358 9.34 9.42 -19.07
CA SER A 358 10.62 9.98 -18.63
C SER A 358 11.05 11.13 -19.55
N ASP A 359 12.09 11.85 -19.14
CA ASP A 359 12.75 12.90 -19.91
C ASP A 359 11.79 14.05 -20.29
N VAL A 360 10.79 14.29 -19.44
CA VAL A 360 9.89 15.44 -19.53
C VAL A 360 10.50 16.65 -18.83
N GLY A 361 10.10 17.87 -19.20
CA GLY A 361 10.53 19.07 -18.45
C GLY A 361 10.06 19.01 -16.99
N ILE A 362 10.83 19.60 -16.06
CA ILE A 362 10.50 19.60 -14.62
C ILE A 362 9.11 20.19 -14.33
N GLU A 363 8.69 21.22 -15.07
CA GLU A 363 7.35 21.82 -14.97
C GLU A 363 6.25 20.79 -15.22
N ARG A 364 6.43 19.97 -16.27
CA ARG A 364 5.51 18.90 -16.64
C ARG A 364 5.49 17.79 -15.59
N ALA A 365 6.68 17.39 -15.10
CA ALA A 365 6.81 16.39 -14.06
C ALA A 365 6.16 16.83 -12.73
N ILE A 366 6.33 18.10 -12.34
CA ILE A 366 5.66 18.71 -11.19
C ILE A 366 4.14 18.67 -11.38
N GLN A 367 3.64 19.02 -12.57
CA GLN A 367 2.21 18.94 -12.86
C GLN A 367 1.69 17.51 -12.69
N THR A 368 2.35 16.51 -13.30
CA THR A 368 1.99 15.09 -13.14
C THR A 368 1.96 14.68 -11.67
N MET A 369 3.03 14.92 -10.91
CA MET A 369 3.08 14.50 -9.50
C MET A 369 2.16 15.30 -8.58
N SER A 370 1.87 16.55 -8.91
CA SER A 370 0.84 17.32 -8.19
C SER A 370 -0.55 16.71 -8.39
N THR A 371 -0.84 16.21 -9.59
CA THR A 371 -2.10 15.51 -9.89
C THR A 371 -2.14 14.17 -9.16
N VAL A 372 -1.07 13.36 -9.18
CA VAL A 372 -0.96 12.12 -8.40
C VAL A 372 -1.22 12.38 -6.92
N LEU A 373 -0.52 13.35 -6.32
CA LEU A 373 -0.71 13.72 -4.91
C LEU A 373 -2.17 14.10 -4.62
N SER A 374 -2.75 14.96 -5.46
CA SER A 374 -4.15 15.41 -5.27
C SER A 374 -5.15 14.25 -5.38
N SER A 375 -4.95 13.33 -6.33
CA SER A 375 -5.84 12.19 -6.54
C SER A 375 -5.74 11.18 -5.40
N THR A 376 -4.54 10.92 -4.88
CA THR A 376 -4.34 10.08 -3.68
C THR A 376 -4.98 10.71 -2.45
N LEU A 377 -4.82 12.03 -2.26
CA LEU A 377 -5.46 12.75 -1.15
C LEU A 377 -6.99 12.72 -1.26
N CYS A 378 -7.56 12.94 -2.45
CA CYS A 378 -9.00 12.79 -2.69
C CYS A 378 -9.48 11.37 -2.41
N GLU A 379 -8.70 10.34 -2.77
CA GLU A 379 -9.04 8.95 -2.46
C GLU A 379 -9.04 8.66 -0.97
N ILE A 380 -8.12 9.24 -0.20
CA ILE A 380 -8.12 9.12 1.26
C ILE A 380 -9.40 9.72 1.85
N ILE A 381 -9.87 10.87 1.32
CA ILE A 381 -11.13 11.48 1.75
C ILE A 381 -12.31 10.57 1.44
N ARG A 382 -12.40 10.05 0.21
CA ARG A 382 -13.44 9.10 -0.19
C ARG A 382 -13.38 7.83 0.65
N GLY A 383 -12.19 7.31 0.91
CA GLY A 383 -11.96 6.14 1.75
C GLY A 383 -12.47 6.35 3.17
N HIS A 384 -12.12 7.48 3.80
CA HIS A 384 -12.67 7.87 5.10
C HIS A 384 -14.19 8.04 5.07
N HIS A 385 -14.74 8.61 4.00
CA HIS A 385 -16.18 8.77 3.82
C HIS A 385 -16.89 7.41 3.73
N ARG A 386 -16.39 6.50 2.88
CA ARG A 386 -16.90 5.12 2.73
C ARG A 386 -16.82 4.34 4.03
N ALA A 387 -15.70 4.43 4.74
CA ALA A 387 -15.52 3.78 6.03
C ALA A 387 -16.49 4.33 7.09
N ARG A 388 -16.72 5.65 7.11
CA ARG A 388 -17.45 6.33 8.18
C ARG A 388 -18.97 6.39 7.97
N MET A 389 -19.40 6.68 6.74
CA MET A 389 -20.80 6.92 6.40
C MET A 389 -21.47 5.66 5.86
N HIS A 390 -20.71 4.81 5.15
CA HIS A 390 -21.25 3.63 4.45
C HIS A 390 -20.88 2.30 5.08
N ASN A 391 -20.10 2.32 6.15
CA ASN A 391 -19.57 1.12 6.80
C ASN A 391 -18.78 0.20 5.85
N ARG A 392 -18.13 0.75 4.82
CA ARG A 392 -17.35 0.00 3.83
C ARG A 392 -15.88 -0.06 4.24
N GLU A 393 -15.36 -1.25 4.48
CA GLU A 393 -14.09 -1.42 5.21
C GLU A 393 -12.84 -1.17 4.36
N ASP A 394 -12.95 -1.37 3.06
CA ASP A 394 -11.85 -1.21 2.12
C ASP A 394 -11.36 0.24 2.03
N GLY A 395 -12.24 1.24 2.24
CA GLY A 395 -11.88 2.66 2.25
C GLY A 395 -10.83 3.04 3.31
N ARG A 396 -10.49 2.14 4.22
CA ARG A 396 -9.46 2.33 5.24
C ARG A 396 -8.06 2.03 4.68
N ILE A 397 -7.96 1.10 3.74
CA ILE A 397 -6.69 0.57 3.20
C ILE A 397 -5.93 1.65 2.41
N SER A 398 -6.63 2.51 1.68
CA SER A 398 -5.98 3.60 0.94
C SER A 398 -5.26 4.63 1.82
N SER A 399 -5.55 4.66 3.13
CA SER A 399 -4.98 5.63 4.08
C SER A 399 -3.82 5.11 4.94
N THR A 400 -3.42 3.85 4.77
CA THR A 400 -2.46 3.17 5.67
C THR A 400 -1.06 2.97 5.08
N SER A 401 -0.87 3.30 3.81
CA SER A 401 0.38 3.02 3.10
C SER A 401 1.52 4.00 3.34
N PRO A 402 1.32 5.33 3.43
CA PRO A 402 2.38 6.23 3.89
C PRO A 402 2.98 5.80 5.24
N PRO A 403 2.21 5.56 6.32
CA PRO A 403 2.79 5.12 7.59
C PRO A 403 3.46 3.75 7.53
N TYR A 404 3.01 2.85 6.64
CA TYR A 404 3.70 1.59 6.41
C TYR A 404 5.13 1.80 5.91
N SER A 405 5.33 2.73 4.97
CA SER A 405 6.66 3.09 4.45
C SER A 405 7.53 3.76 5.53
N PHE A 406 6.99 4.76 6.25
CA PHE A 406 7.75 5.47 7.30
C PHE A 406 8.09 4.61 8.52
N SER A 407 7.33 3.53 8.79
CA SER A 407 7.63 2.61 9.89
C SER A 407 8.94 1.83 9.71
N ARG A 408 9.54 1.90 8.52
CA ARG A 408 10.77 1.21 8.12
C ARG A 408 11.77 2.20 7.53
N ALA A 409 11.84 3.41 8.10
CA ALA A 409 12.58 4.52 7.50
C ALA A 409 14.03 4.15 7.21
N ARG A 410 14.73 3.49 8.14
CA ARG A 410 16.11 3.03 7.95
C ARG A 410 16.26 1.91 6.94
N HIS A 411 15.32 0.97 6.91
CA HIS A 411 15.37 -0.12 5.93
C HIS A 411 15.17 0.40 4.50
N ARG A 412 14.28 1.39 4.33
CA ARG A 412 13.98 2.04 3.05
C ARG A 412 14.87 3.25 2.73
N ARG A 413 15.70 3.69 3.69
CA ARG A 413 16.61 4.85 3.55
C ARG A 413 15.87 6.14 3.19
N ILE A 414 14.73 6.37 3.83
CA ILE A 414 13.78 7.41 3.43
C ILE A 414 14.42 8.80 3.46
N PHE A 415 15.10 9.15 4.54
CA PHE A 415 15.73 10.46 4.67
C PHE A 415 17.12 10.52 4.02
N GLU A 416 17.85 9.41 3.97
CA GLU A 416 19.10 9.33 3.20
C GLU A 416 18.88 9.58 1.70
N VAL A 417 17.77 9.10 1.12
CA VAL A 417 17.41 9.42 -0.28
C VAL A 417 17.05 10.90 -0.42
N LEU A 418 16.27 11.48 0.50
CA LEU A 418 15.94 12.91 0.45
C LEU A 418 17.19 13.79 0.48
N GLU A 419 18.17 13.45 1.31
CA GLU A 419 19.47 14.13 1.36
C GLU A 419 20.14 14.19 -0.03
N LEU A 420 20.17 13.09 -0.78
CA LEU A 420 20.77 13.05 -2.12
C LEU A 420 20.16 14.08 -3.08
N TYR A 421 18.84 14.25 -3.04
CA TYR A 421 18.13 15.16 -3.94
C TYR A 421 18.20 16.61 -3.47
N ILE A 422 18.10 16.85 -2.17
CA ILE A 422 18.24 18.18 -1.57
C ILE A 422 19.64 18.75 -1.86
N ASP A 423 20.68 17.95 -1.69
CA ASP A 423 22.06 18.40 -1.88
C ASP A 423 22.38 18.69 -3.35
N LYS A 424 21.82 17.91 -4.28
CA LYS A 424 22.07 18.06 -5.71
C LYS A 424 21.26 19.20 -6.35
N TYR A 425 20.06 19.49 -5.85
CA TYR A 425 19.15 20.47 -6.45
C TYR A 425 18.82 21.60 -5.48
N PRO A 426 19.48 22.77 -5.60
CA PRO A 426 19.16 23.94 -4.78
C PRO A 426 17.68 24.38 -4.84
N GLN A 427 16.99 24.08 -5.95
CA GLN A 427 15.57 24.37 -6.19
C GLN A 427 14.62 23.35 -5.56
N PHE A 428 15.13 22.31 -4.89
CA PHE A 428 14.33 21.19 -4.39
C PHE A 428 13.10 21.64 -3.59
N TRP A 429 13.30 22.57 -2.64
CA TRP A 429 12.21 23.07 -1.81
C TRP A 429 11.24 23.96 -2.58
N ASP A 430 11.73 24.77 -3.52
CA ASP A 430 10.86 25.59 -4.39
C ASP A 430 9.90 24.70 -5.19
N TRP A 431 10.43 23.64 -5.82
CA TRP A 431 9.63 22.66 -6.55
C TRP A 431 8.68 21.89 -5.63
N THR A 432 9.12 21.52 -4.43
CA THR A 432 8.27 20.85 -3.44
C THR A 432 7.06 21.72 -3.06
N TRP A 433 7.27 23.00 -2.79
CA TRP A 433 6.19 23.92 -2.44
C TRP A 433 5.29 24.28 -3.61
N GLU A 434 5.83 24.36 -4.83
CA GLU A 434 5.06 24.52 -6.06
C GLU A 434 4.13 23.34 -6.30
N LEU A 435 4.68 22.12 -6.25
CA LEU A 435 3.93 20.86 -6.37
C LEU A 435 2.81 20.78 -5.35
N TYR A 436 3.13 21.05 -4.08
CA TYR A 436 2.14 21.06 -3.00
C TYR A 436 1.01 22.07 -3.25
N ARG A 437 1.34 23.29 -3.67
CA ARG A 437 0.36 24.32 -3.99
C ARG A 437 -0.55 23.91 -5.15
N ALA A 438 0.02 23.31 -6.20
CA ALA A 438 -0.72 22.81 -7.35
C ALA A 438 -1.62 21.62 -6.99
N ALA A 439 -1.16 20.71 -6.12
CA ALA A 439 -1.97 19.60 -5.62
C ALA A 439 -3.14 20.11 -4.76
N LYS A 440 -2.87 21.02 -3.82
CA LYS A 440 -3.89 21.67 -2.96
C LYS A 440 -4.96 22.37 -3.79
N ALA A 441 -4.60 22.99 -4.92
CA ALA A 441 -5.55 23.64 -5.82
C ALA A 441 -6.49 22.67 -6.56
N GLN A 442 -6.09 21.40 -6.73
CA GLN A 442 -6.90 20.35 -7.37
C GLN A 442 -7.86 19.63 -6.41
N ILE A 443 -7.75 19.87 -5.10
CA ILE A 443 -8.62 19.26 -4.08
C ILE A 443 -9.92 20.07 -4.00
N THR A 444 -10.76 19.84 -5.00
CA THR A 444 -12.04 20.49 -5.22
C THR A 444 -13.17 19.46 -5.25
N ASP A 445 -14.43 19.89 -5.29
CA ASP A 445 -15.58 18.96 -5.43
C ASP A 445 -15.44 18.05 -6.67
N ALA A 446 -14.93 18.59 -7.79
CA ALA A 446 -14.65 17.81 -8.99
C ALA A 446 -13.50 16.80 -8.79
N GLY A 447 -12.47 17.15 -8.03
CA GLY A 447 -11.39 16.23 -7.67
C GLY A 447 -11.86 15.13 -6.70
N LEU A 448 -12.74 15.46 -5.76
CA LEU A 448 -13.37 14.49 -4.86
C LEU A 448 -14.29 13.52 -5.61
N ALA A 449 -15.01 14.02 -6.61
CA ALA A 449 -15.89 13.24 -7.48
C ALA A 449 -15.14 12.30 -8.45
N GLU A 450 -13.88 12.59 -8.76
CA GLU A 450 -13.08 11.83 -9.72
C GLU A 450 -12.49 10.55 -9.09
N PRO A 451 -12.79 9.35 -9.62
CA PRO A 451 -12.18 8.10 -9.16
C PRO A 451 -10.65 8.11 -9.24
N LEU A 452 -9.96 7.36 -8.37
CA LEU A 452 -8.49 7.37 -8.32
C LEU A 452 -7.88 6.92 -9.65
N VAL A 453 -8.40 5.83 -10.24
CA VAL A 453 -7.96 5.35 -11.56
C VAL A 453 -7.96 6.48 -12.61
N CYS A 454 -9.03 7.27 -12.63
CA CYS A 454 -9.15 8.37 -13.58
C CYS A 454 -8.20 9.52 -13.27
N GLY A 455 -7.97 9.82 -11.99
CA GLY A 455 -6.95 10.78 -11.57
C GLY A 455 -5.54 10.38 -12.00
N LEU A 456 -5.18 9.09 -11.89
CA LEU A 456 -3.89 8.57 -12.37
C LEU A 456 -3.74 8.68 -13.88
N ARG A 457 -4.79 8.34 -14.65
CA ARG A 457 -4.79 8.55 -16.11
C ARG A 457 -4.67 10.03 -16.47
N ARG A 458 -5.42 10.88 -15.76
CA ARG A 458 -5.41 12.32 -15.95
C ARG A 458 -4.03 12.92 -15.70
N ALA A 459 -3.29 12.43 -14.70
CA ALA A 459 -1.93 12.86 -14.42
C ALA A 459 -0.96 12.69 -15.61
N GLY A 460 -1.17 11.66 -16.44
CA GLY A 460 -0.39 11.44 -17.67
C GLY A 460 -0.84 12.31 -18.84
N SER A 461 -2.15 12.59 -18.94
CA SER A 461 -2.74 13.46 -19.99
C SER A 461 -2.59 14.96 -19.71
N GLU A 462 -2.41 15.34 -18.44
CA GLU A 462 -2.44 16.73 -17.93
C GLU A 462 -3.77 17.48 -18.16
N ASP A 463 -4.84 16.73 -18.36
CA ASP A 463 -6.18 17.29 -18.46
C ASP A 463 -6.57 18.02 -17.16
N LYS A 464 -7.32 19.12 -17.33
CA LYS A 464 -7.81 19.93 -16.22
C LYS A 464 -9.10 19.36 -15.65
N LEU A 465 -9.22 19.38 -14.33
CA LEU A 465 -10.50 19.18 -13.66
C LEU A 465 -11.49 20.29 -14.06
N PRO A 466 -12.80 19.97 -14.16
CA PRO A 466 -13.84 20.98 -14.23
C PRO A 466 -13.74 21.96 -13.06
N ALA A 467 -14.08 23.22 -13.30
CA ALA A 467 -14.08 24.23 -12.24
C ALA A 467 -15.12 23.90 -11.16
N SER A 468 -14.68 23.85 -9.91
CA SER A 468 -15.56 23.64 -8.75
C SER A 468 -14.94 24.22 -7.47
N PRO A 469 -15.73 24.40 -6.39
CA PRO A 469 -15.24 24.86 -5.10
C PRO A 469 -14.15 23.96 -4.50
N GLN A 470 -13.26 24.55 -3.69
CA GLN A 470 -12.27 23.81 -2.91
C GLN A 470 -12.90 23.08 -1.72
N SER A 471 -12.42 21.86 -1.45
CA SER A 471 -12.81 21.14 -0.25
C SER A 471 -12.11 21.71 0.99
N LYS A 472 -12.85 21.79 2.10
CA LYS A 472 -12.32 22.23 3.40
C LYS A 472 -11.79 21.08 4.27
N PHE A 473 -12.03 19.82 3.87
CA PHE A 473 -11.75 18.67 4.74
C PHE A 473 -10.26 18.55 5.11
N LEU A 474 -9.36 18.86 4.17
CA LEU A 474 -7.91 18.79 4.40
C LEU A 474 -7.30 20.05 5.00
N ASN A 475 -8.07 21.09 5.32
CA ASN A 475 -7.50 22.34 5.87
C ASN A 475 -6.66 22.09 7.12
N MET A 476 -7.16 21.29 8.07
CA MET A 476 -6.42 20.92 9.28
C MET A 476 -5.18 20.06 9.01
N TYR A 477 -5.18 19.33 7.89
CA TYR A 477 -4.07 18.51 7.47
C TYR A 477 -3.00 19.35 6.76
N TYR A 478 -3.40 20.33 5.95
CA TYR A 478 -2.51 21.33 5.36
C TYR A 478 -1.73 22.09 6.42
N ASP A 479 -2.38 22.44 7.55
CA ASP A 479 -1.69 23.06 8.68
C ASP A 479 -0.51 22.20 9.16
N MET A 480 -0.63 20.87 9.18
CA MET A 480 0.44 19.96 9.59
C MET A 480 1.59 19.85 8.58
N ILE A 481 1.34 20.15 7.30
CA ILE A 481 2.38 20.21 6.26
C ILE A 481 3.07 21.58 6.29
N GLU A 482 2.33 22.64 6.58
CA GLU A 482 2.82 24.02 6.50
C GLU A 482 3.53 24.47 7.79
N ASP A 483 3.07 24.04 8.98
CA ASP A 483 3.64 24.42 10.28
C ASP A 483 3.38 23.39 11.41
N GLY A 484 2.12 23.02 11.63
CA GLY A 484 1.70 22.01 12.61
C GLY A 484 1.83 22.41 14.08
N SER A 485 2.53 23.50 14.39
CA SER A 485 2.86 23.95 15.76
C SER A 485 1.64 24.08 16.66
N THR A 486 0.52 24.61 16.15
CA THR A 486 -0.71 24.81 16.92
C THR A 486 -1.32 23.50 17.42
N GLN A 487 -1.26 22.42 16.62
CA GLN A 487 -1.75 21.12 17.05
C GLN A 487 -0.82 20.48 18.08
N LEU A 488 0.48 20.72 17.96
CA LEU A 488 1.49 20.11 18.81
C LEU A 488 1.72 20.80 20.15
N ALA A 489 1.38 22.08 20.24
CA ALA A 489 1.38 22.83 21.50
C ALA A 489 0.31 22.35 22.51
N LYS A 490 -0.68 21.56 22.06
CA LYS A 490 -1.71 21.00 22.93
C LYS A 490 -1.11 19.97 23.90
N ARG A 491 -1.71 19.84 25.09
CA ARG A 491 -1.33 18.84 26.10
C ARG A 491 -1.38 17.41 25.55
N GLU A 492 -2.45 17.10 24.81
CA GLU A 492 -2.70 15.85 24.09
C GLU A 492 -2.67 16.12 22.57
N PRO A 493 -1.47 16.23 21.95
CA PRO A 493 -1.34 16.56 20.54
C PRO A 493 -1.95 15.44 19.68
N LEU A 494 -2.70 15.80 18.65
CA LEU A 494 -3.39 14.84 17.76
C LEU A 494 -4.28 13.80 18.50
N GLY A 495 -4.62 14.05 19.77
CA GLY A 495 -5.43 13.15 20.61
C GLY A 495 -4.68 12.01 21.28
N VAL A 496 -3.33 11.97 21.23
CA VAL A 496 -2.53 10.98 21.97
C VAL A 496 -2.42 11.34 23.45
N SER A 497 -2.21 10.33 24.30
CA SER A 497 -2.03 10.51 25.75
C SER A 497 -0.76 11.30 26.08
N GLU A 498 -0.71 11.89 27.27
CA GLU A 498 0.37 12.79 27.70
C GLU A 498 1.77 12.17 27.70
N ASP A 499 1.88 10.87 27.92
CA ASP A 499 3.13 10.10 27.89
C ASP A 499 3.59 9.78 26.45
N LEU A 500 2.67 9.71 25.48
CA LEU A 500 2.98 9.59 24.05
C LEU A 500 3.19 10.94 23.37
N ALA A 501 2.74 12.02 24.00
CA ALA A 501 2.84 13.37 23.48
C ALA A 501 4.29 13.81 23.16
N PRO A 502 5.32 13.51 23.98
CA PRO A 502 6.72 13.82 23.65
C PRO A 502 7.14 13.14 22.33
N VAL A 503 6.88 11.85 22.18
CA VAL A 503 7.22 11.09 20.97
C VAL A 503 6.59 11.70 19.72
N VAL A 504 5.29 12.05 19.78
CA VAL A 504 4.60 12.72 18.65
C VAL A 504 5.23 14.07 18.30
N ARG A 505 5.60 14.87 19.31
CA ARG A 505 6.26 16.17 19.07
C ARG A 505 7.65 15.99 18.47
N ASP A 506 8.40 15.00 18.92
CA ASP A 506 9.75 14.74 18.43
C ASP A 506 9.75 14.19 17.01
N ILE A 507 8.79 13.33 16.66
CA ILE A 507 8.58 12.88 15.28
C ILE A 507 8.30 14.08 14.37
N HIS A 508 7.36 14.95 14.74
CA HIS A 508 7.07 16.13 13.94
C HIS A 508 8.26 17.09 13.85
N SER A 509 8.94 17.34 14.97
CA SER A 509 10.13 18.19 15.00
C SER A 509 11.19 17.66 14.04
N LEU A 510 11.38 16.34 13.97
CA LEU A 510 12.29 15.69 13.04
C LEU A 510 11.84 15.82 11.58
N TRP A 511 10.59 15.44 11.31
CA TRP A 511 10.03 15.34 9.95
C TRP A 511 9.65 16.68 9.32
N HIS A 512 9.61 17.76 10.11
CA HIS A 512 9.24 19.10 9.64
C HIS A 512 10.32 20.13 9.95
N GLY A 513 10.49 20.47 11.23
CA GLY A 513 11.37 21.58 11.64
C GLY A 513 12.85 21.32 11.32
N GLN A 514 13.38 20.18 11.75
CA GLN A 514 14.78 19.82 11.51
C GLN A 514 15.01 19.47 10.03
N LEU A 515 14.02 18.92 9.33
CA LEU A 515 14.13 18.62 7.89
C LEU A 515 14.37 19.90 7.07
N LEU A 516 13.76 21.02 7.46
CA LEU A 516 13.93 22.32 6.79
C LEU A 516 15.14 23.13 7.29
N ASP A 517 15.92 22.65 8.25
CA ASP A 517 17.08 23.38 8.78
C ASP A 517 18.24 23.43 7.78
N ASP A 518 18.65 24.61 7.33
CA ASP A 518 19.77 24.77 6.38
C ASP A 518 21.14 24.38 6.97
N ASN A 519 21.24 24.16 8.29
CA ASN A 519 22.50 23.85 8.97
C ASN A 519 22.75 22.34 9.17
N LYS A 520 21.95 21.48 8.52
CA LYS A 520 22.17 20.03 8.54
C LYS A 520 23.57 19.70 8.01
N LYS A 521 24.26 18.77 8.68
CA LYS A 521 25.58 18.31 8.26
C LYS A 521 25.44 17.13 7.28
N PRO A 522 26.37 16.95 6.33
CA PRO A 522 26.37 15.78 5.47
C PRO A 522 26.32 14.47 6.27
N GLY A 523 25.52 13.52 5.79
CA GLY A 523 25.14 12.29 6.49
C GLY A 523 23.88 12.41 7.35
N TRP A 524 23.17 13.55 7.33
CA TRP A 524 22.00 13.78 8.17
C TRP A 524 20.85 12.81 7.86
N GLY A 525 20.71 12.36 6.61
CA GLY A 525 19.60 11.50 6.21
C GLY A 525 19.63 10.16 6.94
N LYS A 526 20.83 9.57 7.07
CA LYS A 526 21.02 8.32 7.83
C LYS A 526 20.71 8.48 9.32
N GLU A 527 21.05 9.65 9.89
CA GLU A 527 20.74 9.95 11.29
C GLU A 527 19.24 10.13 11.50
N PHE A 528 18.55 10.78 10.56
CA PHE A 528 17.10 10.98 10.58
C PHE A 528 16.37 9.65 10.48
N ASP A 529 16.78 8.77 9.57
CA ASP A 529 16.24 7.41 9.43
C ASP A 529 16.30 6.64 10.75
N ALA A 530 17.47 6.62 11.41
CA ALA A 530 17.65 5.93 12.69
C ALA A 530 16.82 6.54 13.84
N LYS A 531 16.74 7.88 13.90
CA LYS A 531 15.99 8.59 14.93
C LYS A 531 14.48 8.41 14.75
N SER A 532 14.01 8.40 13.50
CA SER A 532 12.61 8.13 13.15
C SER A 532 12.18 6.74 13.64
N ASP A 533 12.97 5.71 13.37
CA ASP A 533 12.68 4.34 13.82
C ASP A 533 12.76 4.21 15.35
N THR A 534 13.71 4.89 15.99
CA THR A 534 13.83 4.91 17.46
C THR A 534 12.59 5.49 18.13
N LEU A 535 12.08 6.63 17.64
CA LEU A 535 10.86 7.26 18.15
C LEU A 535 9.64 6.34 17.98
N LEU A 536 9.55 5.61 16.85
CA LEU A 536 8.50 4.60 16.68
C LEU A 536 8.64 3.45 17.69
N GLY A 537 9.88 3.01 17.97
CA GLY A 537 10.18 2.00 18.98
C GLY A 537 9.77 2.43 20.40
N GLU A 538 10.10 3.66 20.79
CA GLU A 538 9.74 4.25 22.09
C GLU A 538 8.22 4.28 22.31
N ALA A 539 7.44 4.65 21.28
CA ALA A 539 5.99 4.56 21.36
C ALA A 539 5.51 3.12 21.56
N GLY A 540 6.15 2.16 20.89
CA GLY A 540 5.90 0.73 21.07
C GLY A 540 6.12 0.29 22.51
N GLU A 541 7.24 0.69 23.13
CA GLU A 541 7.57 0.35 24.52
C GLU A 541 6.55 0.94 25.50
N ILE A 542 6.21 2.22 25.35
CA ILE A 542 5.20 2.89 26.18
C ILE A 542 3.86 2.14 26.10
N LEU A 543 3.43 1.77 24.88
CA LEU A 543 2.16 1.08 24.67
C LEU A 543 2.20 -0.38 25.15
N GLU A 544 3.31 -1.09 24.98
CA GLU A 544 3.50 -2.46 25.44
C GLU A 544 3.29 -2.60 26.96
N THR A 545 3.83 -1.66 27.74
CA THR A 545 3.71 -1.69 29.23
C THR A 545 2.27 -1.67 29.74
N ARG A 546 1.30 -1.32 28.88
CA ARG A 546 -0.13 -1.24 29.21
C ARG A 546 -0.85 -2.59 29.14
N GLY A 547 -0.17 -3.65 28.72
CA GLY A 547 -0.67 -5.02 28.78
C GLY A 547 -1.58 -5.44 27.64
N GLY A 548 -1.50 -4.76 26.49
CA GLY A 548 -2.21 -5.13 25.26
C GLY A 548 -2.65 -3.93 24.40
N VAL A 549 -3.19 -4.22 23.21
CA VAL A 549 -3.76 -3.20 22.31
C VAL A 549 -4.92 -2.47 23.00
N CYS A 550 -4.81 -1.15 23.11
CA CYS A 550 -5.80 -0.30 23.80
C CYS A 550 -6.18 0.93 22.96
N ASP A 551 -7.13 1.74 23.42
CA ASP A 551 -7.60 2.97 22.74
C ASP A 551 -6.42 3.89 22.32
N ASP A 552 -5.37 3.97 23.14
CA ASP A 552 -4.21 4.82 22.87
C ASP A 552 -3.25 4.23 21.82
N THR A 553 -3.23 2.91 21.65
CA THR A 553 -2.55 2.25 20.53
C THR A 553 -3.12 2.76 19.21
N TYR A 554 -4.44 2.82 19.10
CA TYR A 554 -5.11 3.34 17.90
C TYR A 554 -4.91 4.84 17.71
N LYS A 555 -5.04 5.64 18.78
CA LYS A 555 -4.80 7.10 18.67
C LYS A 555 -3.38 7.41 18.21
N PHE A 556 -2.38 6.69 18.72
CA PHE A 556 -1.00 6.84 18.26
C PHE A 556 -0.86 6.48 16.79
N THR A 557 -1.41 5.34 16.38
CA THR A 557 -1.40 4.84 15.00
C THR A 557 -2.02 5.85 14.03
N ILE A 558 -3.15 6.47 14.40
CA ILE A 558 -3.80 7.55 13.64
C ILE A 558 -2.91 8.80 13.58
N ALA A 559 -2.34 9.22 14.71
CA ALA A 559 -1.45 10.38 14.77
C ALA A 559 -0.21 10.17 13.90
N TYR A 560 0.42 8.99 13.99
CA TYR A 560 1.55 8.57 13.19
C TYR A 560 1.20 8.55 11.70
N GLY A 561 0.03 7.99 11.32
CA GLY A 561 -0.48 8.01 9.96
C GLY A 561 -0.64 9.42 9.39
N ARG A 562 -1.21 10.35 10.17
CA ARG A 562 -1.34 11.75 9.76
C ARG A 562 0.01 12.42 9.54
N MET A 563 0.96 12.21 10.45
CA MET A 563 2.32 12.76 10.31
C MET A 563 3.09 12.15 9.14
N SER A 564 2.84 10.87 8.82
CA SER A 564 3.48 10.14 7.72
C SER A 564 3.06 10.65 6.35
N MET A 565 1.97 11.41 6.28
CA MET A 565 1.56 12.13 5.07
C MET A 565 2.03 13.60 5.12
N GLY A 566 2.95 13.97 6.02
CA GLY A 566 3.43 15.34 6.19
C GLY A 566 4.43 15.78 5.10
N LEU A 567 5.23 16.80 5.43
CA LEU A 567 6.22 17.38 4.51
C LEU A 567 7.15 16.34 3.81
N PRO A 568 7.68 15.29 4.49
CA PRO A 568 8.53 14.32 3.81
C PRO A 568 7.81 13.57 2.68
N TYR A 569 6.53 13.23 2.86
CA TYR A 569 5.73 12.55 1.83
C TYR A 569 5.52 13.43 0.60
N VAL A 570 5.31 14.73 0.81
CA VAL A 570 5.22 15.73 -0.28
C VAL A 570 6.58 15.89 -0.98
N ALA A 571 7.68 15.92 -0.22
CA ALA A 571 9.03 16.01 -0.75
C ALA A 571 9.38 14.81 -1.67
N TYR A 572 8.87 13.62 -1.37
CA TYR A 572 9.04 12.46 -2.26
C TYR A 572 8.34 12.61 -3.62
N HIS A 573 7.20 13.30 -3.68
CA HIS A 573 6.59 13.61 -4.98
C HIS A 573 7.49 14.55 -5.81
N ALA A 574 8.25 15.43 -5.16
CA ALA A 574 9.25 16.26 -5.84
C ALA A 574 10.48 15.44 -6.27
N VAL A 575 10.92 14.47 -5.45
CA VAL A 575 11.94 13.48 -5.85
C VAL A 575 11.50 12.75 -7.12
N ASP A 576 10.26 12.28 -7.18
CA ASP A 576 9.74 11.56 -8.35
C ASP A 576 9.62 12.45 -9.59
N ALA A 577 9.21 13.71 -9.41
CA ALA A 577 9.20 14.69 -10.48
C ALA A 577 10.61 14.92 -11.04
N ILE A 578 11.62 15.02 -10.16
CA ILE A 578 13.03 15.11 -10.54
C ILE A 578 13.48 13.84 -11.27
N ILE A 579 13.13 12.65 -10.77
CA ILE A 579 13.46 11.37 -11.39
C ILE A 579 12.87 11.28 -12.80
N MET A 580 11.61 11.71 -12.97
CA MET A 580 10.97 11.75 -14.29
C MET A 580 11.63 12.75 -15.23
N ALA A 581 12.08 13.90 -14.73
CA ALA A 581 12.64 14.95 -15.57
C ALA A 581 14.13 14.74 -15.92
N PHE A 582 14.92 14.27 -14.95
CA PHE A 582 16.38 14.26 -15.02
C PHE A 582 16.99 12.88 -14.77
N GLY A 583 16.18 11.88 -14.42
CA GLY A 583 16.64 10.54 -14.04
C GLY A 583 17.00 10.43 -12.56
N ALA A 584 17.06 9.18 -12.07
CA ALA A 584 17.47 8.89 -10.70
C ALA A 584 18.97 9.15 -10.49
N ILE A 585 19.32 9.63 -9.30
CA ILE A 585 20.70 9.96 -8.94
C ILE A 585 21.34 8.81 -8.19
N THR A 586 22.53 8.39 -8.59
CA THR A 586 23.39 7.53 -7.76
C THR A 586 24.19 8.37 -6.77
N ARG A 587 24.36 7.90 -5.53
CA ARG A 587 25.38 8.44 -4.63
C ARG A 587 26.74 8.24 -5.31
N THR A 588 27.40 9.32 -5.70
CA THR A 588 28.80 9.24 -6.14
C THR A 588 29.63 8.84 -4.92
N GLU A 589 30.36 7.74 -5.03
CA GLU A 589 31.42 7.40 -4.08
C GLU A 589 32.52 8.45 -4.26
N ASP A 590 32.63 9.37 -3.30
CA ASP A 590 33.83 10.20 -3.15
C ASP A 590 34.99 9.38 -2.54
#